data_AF-A0A1W5Z9E1-F1
#
_entry.id   AF-A0A1W5Z9E1-F1
#
_cell.length_a   1.000
_cell.length_b   1.000
_cell.length_c   1.000
_cell.angle_alpha   90.00
_cell.angle_beta   90.00
_cell.angle_gamma   90.00
#
_symmetry.space_group_name_H-M   'P 1'
#
loop_
_entity.id
_entity.type
_entity.pdbx_description
1 polymer ?
#
loop_
_entity_poly.entity_id
_entity_poly.type
_entity_poly.pdbx_seq_one_letter_code
_entity_poly.pdbx_strand_id
1 'polypeptide(L)'
;MWEELWASGQATQWSDGDVYTVAMYVRVVCDALTGRVTAGLAQEARHYANSLGLSPEGMKSLGWEMEHVDMPTGELPDEPASVSAIDERRARLSA
;
A
#
# COMPACT_ATOMS: atom_id res chain seq x y z
N MET A 1 7.90 11.59 7.36
CA MET A 1 6.65 10.98 6.87
C MET A 1 6.48 11.06 5.36
N TRP A 2 6.33 12.25 4.74
CA TRP A 2 6.19 12.33 3.27
C TRP A 2 7.35 11.64 2.54
N GLU A 3 8.58 12.06 2.82
CA GLU A 3 9.79 11.49 2.20
C GLU A 3 9.96 10.00 2.53
N GLU A 4 9.67 9.60 3.78
CA GLU A 4 9.75 8.20 4.22
C GLU A 4 8.77 7.30 3.45
N LEU A 5 7.56 7.78 3.17
CA LEU A 5 6.57 7.04 2.38
C LEU A 5 7.04 6.85 0.94
N TRP A 6 7.55 7.91 0.30
CA TRP A 6 8.08 7.83 -1.06
C TRP A 6 9.38 7.03 -1.17
N ALA A 7 10.13 6.88 -0.08
CA ALA A 7 11.28 6.01 -0.01
C ALA A 7 10.92 4.54 0.27
N SER A 8 9.66 4.24 0.60
CA SER A 8 9.22 2.87 0.86
C SER A 8 9.09 2.05 -0.42
N GLY A 9 9.23 0.73 -0.32
CA GLY A 9 8.90 -0.18 -1.43
C GLY A 9 7.45 -0.06 -1.90
N GLN A 10 6.54 0.42 -1.03
CA GLN A 10 5.14 0.59 -1.37
C GLN A 10 4.93 1.64 -2.48
N ALA A 11 5.77 2.68 -2.48
CA ALA A 11 5.64 3.81 -3.38
C ALA A 11 5.85 3.45 -4.86
N THR A 12 6.53 2.33 -5.16
CA THR A 12 6.73 1.89 -6.54
C THR A 12 5.43 1.45 -7.22
N GLN A 13 4.38 1.18 -6.44
CA GLN A 13 3.06 0.78 -6.94
C GLN A 13 2.09 1.97 -7.09
N TRP A 14 2.50 3.16 -6.66
CA TRP A 14 1.67 4.36 -6.76
C TRP A 14 1.86 5.05 -8.11
N SER A 15 0.79 5.66 -8.59
CA SER A 15 0.75 6.48 -9.80
C SER A 15 0.75 7.97 -9.45
N ASP A 16 0.89 8.83 -10.48
CA ASP A 16 0.74 10.29 -10.31
C ASP A 16 -0.61 10.68 -9.71
N GLY A 17 -1.64 9.85 -9.87
CA GLY A 17 -2.97 10.07 -9.28
C GLY A 17 -3.00 9.90 -7.76
N ASP A 18 -2.08 9.11 -7.20
CA ASP A 18 -2.04 8.77 -5.77
C ASP A 18 -1.38 9.85 -4.92
N VAL A 19 -0.65 10.79 -5.54
CA VAL A 19 0.07 11.89 -4.88
C VAL A 19 -0.84 12.67 -3.92
N TYR A 20 -2.08 12.96 -4.33
CA TYR A 20 -3.04 13.69 -3.49
C TYR A 20 -3.55 12.84 -2.32
N THR A 21 -3.75 11.54 -2.54
CA THR A 21 -4.15 10.60 -1.48
C THR A 21 -3.04 10.44 -0.44
N VAL A 22 -1.78 10.33 -0.88
CA VAL A 22 -0.60 10.30 0.00
C VAL A 22 -0.52 11.61 0.80
N ALA A 23 -0.72 12.76 0.16
CA ALA A 23 -0.67 14.06 0.84
C ALA A 23 -1.75 14.18 1.93
N MET A 24 -2.97 13.73 1.63
CA MET A 24 -4.06 13.72 2.60
C MET A 24 -3.79 12.77 3.77
N TYR A 25 -3.28 11.57 3.50
CA TYR A 25 -2.87 10.63 4.54
C TYR A 25 -1.83 11.23 5.48
N VAL A 26 -0.74 11.81 4.92
CA VAL A 26 0.31 12.47 5.70
C VAL A 26 -0.25 13.58 6.57
N ARG A 27 -1.10 14.45 6.00
CA ARG A 27 -1.73 15.56 6.72
C ARG A 27 -2.52 15.05 7.93
N VAL A 28 -3.40 14.07 7.72
CA VAL A 28 -4.28 13.54 8.77
C VAL A 28 -3.48 12.81 9.86
N VAL A 29 -2.48 12.02 9.49
CA VAL A 29 -1.63 11.32 10.48
C VAL A 29 -0.80 12.30 11.29
N CYS A 30 -0.18 13.31 10.65
CA CYS A 30 0.54 14.35 11.37
C CYS A 30 -0.37 15.11 12.34
N ASP A 31 -1.59 15.47 11.92
CA ASP A 31 -2.55 16.13 12.80
C ASP A 31 -2.95 15.22 13.98
N ALA A 32 -3.14 13.91 13.73
CA ALA A 32 -3.43 12.94 14.78
C ALA A 32 -2.30 12.82 15.81
N LEU A 33 -1.04 12.79 15.36
CA LEU A 33 0.15 12.71 16.21
C LEU A 33 0.35 13.96 17.08
N THR A 34 -0.21 15.09 16.70
CA THR A 34 -0.18 16.32 17.52
C THR A 34 -1.23 16.35 18.64
N GLY A 35 -1.93 15.25 18.90
CA GLY A 35 -2.96 15.14 19.95
C GLY A 35 -4.32 15.75 19.56
N ARG A 36 -4.49 16.17 18.30
CA ARG A 36 -5.76 16.68 17.75
C ARG A 36 -6.58 15.59 17.05
N VAL A 37 -6.38 14.32 17.42
CA VAL A 37 -7.07 13.21 16.78
C VAL A 37 -8.54 13.16 17.22
N THR A 38 -9.44 13.26 16.25
CA THR A 38 -10.85 12.95 16.42
C THR A 38 -11.14 11.55 15.89
N ALA A 39 -12.26 10.95 16.28
CA ALA A 39 -12.68 9.65 15.73
C ALA A 39 -12.77 9.70 14.19
N GLY A 40 -13.26 10.81 13.63
CA GLY A 40 -13.33 11.04 12.18
C GLY A 40 -11.94 11.07 11.54
N LEU A 41 -11.00 11.83 12.10
CA LEU A 41 -9.62 11.86 11.57
C LEU A 41 -8.94 10.49 11.65
N ALA A 42 -9.16 9.74 12.73
CA ALA A 42 -8.65 8.38 12.84
C ALA A 42 -9.27 7.43 11.79
N GLN A 43 -10.53 7.63 11.45
CA GLN A 43 -11.21 6.86 10.41
C GLN A 43 -10.70 7.21 9.01
N GLU A 44 -10.53 8.50 8.70
CA GLU A 44 -9.93 8.96 7.44
C GLU A 44 -8.51 8.44 7.27
N ALA A 45 -7.69 8.46 8.33
CA ALA A 45 -6.34 7.91 8.29
C ALA A 45 -6.33 6.42 7.91
N ARG A 46 -7.23 5.62 8.51
CA ARG A 46 -7.36 4.19 8.18
C ARG A 46 -7.88 4.00 6.76
N HIS A 47 -8.82 4.82 6.33
CA HIS A 47 -9.36 4.76 4.97
C HIS A 47 -8.26 5.01 3.92
N TYR A 48 -7.49 6.10 4.06
CA TYR A 48 -6.38 6.37 3.14
C TYR A 48 -5.27 5.30 3.24
N ALA A 49 -4.96 4.81 4.44
CA ALA A 49 -4.00 3.72 4.60
C ALA A 49 -4.43 2.47 3.83
N ASN A 50 -5.72 2.10 3.87
CA ASN A 50 -6.25 0.99 3.10
C ASN A 50 -6.11 1.24 1.58
N SER A 51 -6.52 2.43 1.11
CA SER A 51 -6.46 2.79 -0.32
C SER A 51 -5.05 2.83 -0.88
N LEU A 52 -4.05 3.22 -0.07
CA LEU A 52 -2.64 3.27 -0.46
C LEU A 52 -1.90 1.93 -0.29
N GLY A 53 -2.58 0.89 0.22
CA GLY A 53 -1.94 -0.39 0.52
C GLY A 53 -1.00 -0.34 1.72
N LEU A 54 -1.16 0.62 2.64
CA LEU A 54 -0.32 0.76 3.84
C LEU A 54 -0.83 -0.05 5.03
N SER A 55 -1.96 -0.75 4.88
CA SER A 55 -2.51 -1.65 5.89
C SER A 55 -2.57 -3.09 5.36
N PRO A 56 -2.63 -4.11 6.24
CA PRO A 56 -2.82 -5.51 5.82
C PRO A 56 -4.07 -5.73 4.96
N GLU A 57 -5.16 -5.04 5.29
CA GLU A 57 -6.41 -5.10 4.52
C GLU A 57 -6.24 -4.42 3.15
N GLY A 58 -5.61 -3.25 3.11
CA GLY A 58 -5.29 -2.51 1.90
C GLY A 58 -4.43 -3.34 0.95
N MET A 59 -3.31 -3.87 1.46
CA MET A 59 -2.42 -4.78 0.74
C MET A 59 -3.20 -5.94 0.12
N LYS A 60 -3.99 -6.65 0.93
CA LYS A 60 -4.81 -7.78 0.44
C LYS A 60 -5.81 -7.35 -0.65
N SER A 61 -6.50 -6.22 -0.47
CA SER A 61 -7.52 -5.74 -1.42
C SER A 61 -6.93 -5.31 -2.76
N LEU A 62 -5.72 -4.75 -2.74
CA LEU A 62 -4.96 -4.35 -3.92
C LEU A 62 -4.23 -5.53 -4.57
N GLY A 63 -4.32 -6.74 -3.99
CA GLY A 63 -3.70 -7.94 -4.52
C GLY A 63 -2.19 -8.02 -4.28
N TRP A 64 -1.70 -7.39 -3.21
CA TRP A 64 -0.30 -7.50 -2.81
C TRP A 64 -0.04 -8.90 -2.27
N GLU A 65 0.92 -9.58 -2.88
CA GLU A 65 1.44 -10.85 -2.40
C GLU A 65 2.81 -10.57 -1.80
N MET A 66 3.01 -10.97 -0.54
CA MET A 66 4.33 -10.91 0.08
C MET A 66 5.11 -12.14 -0.36
N GLU A 67 6.21 -11.91 -1.06
CA GLU A 67 7.13 -12.97 -1.39
C GLU A 67 7.77 -13.52 -0.10
N HIS A 68 7.84 -14.85 -0.01
CA HIS A 68 8.42 -15.50 1.16
C HIS A 68 9.96 -15.42 1.06
N VAL A 69 10.57 -14.56 1.86
CA VAL A 69 12.02 -14.48 1.98
C VAL A 69 12.51 -15.52 2.98
N ASP A 70 13.54 -16.29 2.62
CA ASP A 70 14.16 -17.22 3.54
C ASP A 70 15.04 -16.44 4.54
N MET A 71 14.46 -16.15 5.70
CA MET A 71 15.02 -15.28 6.75
C MET A 71 16.47 -15.61 7.19
N PRO A 72 16.97 -16.87 7.16
CA PRO A 72 18.36 -17.16 7.53
C PRO A 72 19.40 -16.66 6.52
N THR A 73 19.05 -16.59 5.23
CA THR A 73 20.00 -16.26 4.15
C THR A 73 19.73 -14.86 3.58
N GLY A 74 18.50 -14.35 3.73
CA GLY A 74 18.08 -13.08 3.11
C GLY A 74 18.02 -13.13 1.59
N GLU A 75 18.11 -14.33 1.01
CA GLU A 75 17.97 -14.58 -0.42
C GLU A 75 16.49 -14.71 -0.77
N LEU A 76 16.10 -14.04 -1.85
CA LEU A 76 14.83 -14.29 -2.51
C LEU A 76 14.94 -15.63 -3.27
N PRO A 77 13.90 -16.47 -3.26
CA PRO A 77 13.88 -17.67 -4.07
C PRO A 77 14.12 -17.31 -5.55
N ASP A 78 14.94 -18.10 -6.26
CA ASP A 78 15.30 -17.88 -7.68
C ASP A 78 14.11 -18.18 -8.64
N GLU A 79 12.88 -18.23 -8.12
CA GLU A 79 11.69 -18.45 -8.94
C GLU A 79 11.32 -17.15 -9.68
N PRO A 80 11.09 -17.21 -11.02
CA PRO A 80 10.71 -16.03 -11.76
C PRO A 80 9.35 -15.52 -11.27
N ALA A 81 9.30 -14.25 -10.86
CA ALA A 81 8.07 -13.57 -10.49
C ALA A 81 7.00 -13.78 -11.58
N SER A 82 5.98 -14.58 -11.28
CA SER A 82 4.96 -14.95 -12.26
C SER A 82 3.87 -13.87 -12.30
N VAL A 83 3.77 -13.14 -13.42
CA VAL A 83 2.73 -12.14 -13.66
C VAL A 83 1.49 -12.78 -14.31
N SER A 84 1.18 -14.04 -13.98
CA SER A 84 0.06 -14.78 -14.62
C SER A 84 -1.32 -14.32 -14.13
N ALA A 85 -1.41 -13.81 -12.89
CA ALA A 85 -2.69 -13.60 -12.22
C ALA A 85 -3.47 -12.35 -12.68
N ILE A 86 -2.79 -11.32 -13.21
CA ILE A 86 -3.43 -10.05 -13.61
C ILE A 86 -4.20 -10.21 -14.93
N ASP A 87 -3.65 -10.93 -15.90
CA ASP A 87 -4.28 -11.12 -17.21
C ASP A 87 -5.52 -12.01 -17.12
N GLU A 88 -5.48 -13.05 -16.29
CA GLU A 88 -6.63 -13.94 -16.03
C GLU A 88 -7.80 -13.21 -15.33
N ARG A 89 -7.50 -12.24 -14.47
CA ARG A 89 -8.50 -11.43 -13.78
C ARG A 89 -9.10 -10.38 -14.72
N ARG A 90 -8.30 -9.78 -15.60
CA ARG A 90 -8.77 -8.87 -16.65
C ARG A 90 -9.71 -9.60 -17.63
N ALA A 91 -9.34 -10.80 -18.06
CA ALA A 91 -10.15 -11.62 -18.97
C ALA A 91 -11.53 -11.98 -18.39
N ARG A 92 -11.62 -12.26 -17.08
CA ARG A 92 -12.89 -12.55 -16.39
C ARG A 92 -13.83 -11.35 -16.25
N LEU A 93 -13.31 -10.13 -16.23
CA LEU A 93 -14.11 -8.91 -16.09
C LEU A 93 -14.56 -8.34 -17.45
N SER A 94 -13.95 -8.80 -18.54
CA SER A 94 -14.31 -8.43 -19.92
C SER A 94 -15.22 -9.44 -20.64
N ALA A 95 -15.67 -10.48 -19.94
CA ALA A 95 -16.60 -11.51 -20.43
C ALA A 95 -17.97 -11.36 -19.77
#